data_AF-A0A517NB60-F1
#
_entry.id   AF-A0A517NB60-F1
#
_cell.length_a   1.000
_cell.length_b   1.000
_cell.length_c   1.000
_cell.angle_alpha   90.00
_cell.angle_beta   90.00
_cell.angle_gamma   90.00
#
_symmetry.space_group_name_H-M   'P 1'
#
loop_
_entity.id
_entity.type
_entity.pdbx_description
1 polymer ?
#
loop_
_entity_poly.entity_id
_entity_poly.type
_entity_poly.pdbx_seq_one_letter_code
_entity_poly.pdbx_strand_id
1 'polypeptide(L)'
;MLATRCIPLIVIACTPCTLSAADATREVPRFVKEMAQSHFASLSSKPLDVQREVREFGSDFLRGYRDTRLLPNACFDPAGFVAGIEYRNRHPNAIHQVLTSYGYTPATYDGVWITGFEVSVFKPDNAPNFKDSWWLSVSRECKEDRLKWKPMPSGLNAPLSDNKQILPGMGNPHRHCRVRIHGYLSPKGKYGHLGFNPHEFVATRIAGTGQLRTDAKQASHGYRSYDGQPAPTDGDD
;
A
#
# COMPACT_ATOMS: atom_id res chain seq x y z
N MET A 1 -54.91 2.54 12.94
CA MET A 1 -53.76 2.71 13.85
C MET A 1 -52.59 1.90 13.29
N LEU A 2 -51.66 2.55 12.57
CA LEU A 2 -50.46 1.92 12.02
C LEU A 2 -49.29 2.27 12.95
N ALA A 3 -48.72 1.26 13.59
CA ALA A 3 -47.60 1.41 14.51
C ALA A 3 -46.29 1.55 13.72
N THR A 4 -45.74 2.76 13.68
CA THR A 4 -44.43 3.07 13.10
C THR A 4 -43.34 2.43 13.97
N ARG A 5 -42.74 1.34 13.50
CA ARG A 5 -41.59 0.72 14.16
C ARG A 5 -40.35 1.55 13.86
N CYS A 6 -39.81 2.21 14.88
CA CYS A 6 -38.49 2.85 14.82
C CYS A 6 -37.43 1.76 14.73
N ILE A 7 -36.71 1.70 13.62
CA ILE A 7 -35.53 0.84 13.47
C ILE A 7 -34.37 1.60 14.14
N PRO A 8 -33.71 1.03 15.17
CA PRO A 8 -32.55 1.67 15.77
C PRO A 8 -31.42 1.72 14.73
N LEU A 9 -30.92 2.93 14.46
CA LEU A 9 -29.70 3.14 13.69
C LEU A 9 -28.54 2.55 14.50
N ILE A 10 -28.02 1.39 14.08
CA ILE A 10 -26.78 0.86 14.62
C ILE A 10 -25.67 1.77 14.10
N VAL A 11 -25.19 2.68 14.94
CA VAL A 11 -23.94 3.41 14.70
C VAL A 11 -22.82 2.40 14.88
N ILE A 12 -22.39 1.78 13.78
CA ILE A 12 -21.15 1.02 13.76
C ILE A 12 -20.05 2.05 14.01
N ALA A 13 -19.52 2.07 15.22
CA ALA A 13 -18.30 2.78 15.52
C ALA A 13 -17.20 2.15 14.67
N CYS A 14 -16.94 2.71 13.49
CA CYS A 14 -15.71 2.43 12.76
C CYS A 14 -14.58 2.79 13.72
N THR A 15 -13.90 1.76 14.23
CA THR A 15 -12.60 1.91 14.88
C THR A 15 -11.81 2.89 14.03
N PRO A 16 -11.29 4.00 14.60
CA PRO A 16 -10.52 4.95 13.82
C PRO A 16 -9.48 4.12 13.06
N CYS A 17 -9.51 4.21 11.72
CA CYS A 17 -8.43 3.71 10.88
C CYS A 17 -7.21 4.51 11.29
N THR A 18 -6.59 4.04 12.37
CA THR A 18 -5.47 4.66 13.02
C THR A 18 -4.40 4.71 11.96
N LEU A 19 -3.85 5.91 11.74
CA LEU A 19 -2.62 6.05 10.99
C LEU A 19 -1.71 4.89 11.39
N SER A 20 -1.13 4.21 10.39
CA SER A 20 0.03 3.39 10.66
C SER A 20 0.95 4.20 11.56
N ALA A 21 1.30 3.68 12.74
CA ALA A 21 2.19 4.40 13.66
C ALA A 21 3.53 4.78 12.99
N ALA A 22 3.87 4.12 11.87
CA ALA A 22 5.01 4.47 11.05
C ALA A 22 4.82 5.75 10.23
N ASP A 23 3.63 5.96 9.67
CA ASP A 23 3.33 7.16 8.88
C ASP A 23 3.33 8.43 9.77
N ALA A 24 3.00 8.31 11.06
CA ALA A 24 2.99 9.42 12.02
C ALA A 24 4.38 9.99 12.38
N THR A 25 5.45 9.21 12.20
CA THR A 25 6.83 9.63 12.54
C THR A 25 7.69 9.96 11.32
N ARG A 26 7.15 9.76 10.12
CA ARG A 26 7.88 9.96 8.87
C ARG A 26 8.09 11.45 8.59
N GLU A 27 9.26 11.78 8.07
CA GLU A 27 9.50 13.14 7.57
C GLU A 27 8.57 13.45 6.40
N VAL A 28 7.81 14.54 6.52
CA VAL A 28 6.95 15.04 5.44
C VAL A 28 7.83 15.74 4.39
N PRO A 29 7.73 15.39 3.09
CA PRO A 29 8.46 16.07 2.03
C PRO A 29 8.18 17.57 2.00
N ARG A 30 9.18 18.35 1.61
CA ARG A 30 9.09 19.82 1.56
C ARG A 30 7.87 20.33 0.80
N PHE A 31 7.61 19.81 -0.40
CA PHE A 31 6.48 20.25 -1.23
C PHE A 31 5.11 19.95 -0.58
N VAL A 32 5.02 18.91 0.26
CA VAL A 32 3.81 18.58 1.03
C VAL A 32 3.70 19.45 2.26
N LYS A 33 4.82 19.78 2.93
CA LYS A 33 4.86 20.78 4.02
C LYS A 33 4.34 22.13 3.52
N GLU A 34 4.77 22.57 2.34
CA GLU A 34 4.34 23.82 1.72
C GLU A 34 2.83 23.80 1.39
N MET A 35 2.30 22.68 0.87
CA MET A 35 0.85 22.50 0.66
C MET A 35 0.06 22.58 1.97
N ALA A 36 0.52 21.87 3.00
CA ALA A 36 -0.11 21.88 4.32
C ALA A 36 -0.11 23.29 4.93
N GLN A 37 1.03 23.99 4.87
CA GLN A 37 1.16 25.36 5.37
C GLN A 37 0.22 26.33 4.64
N SER A 38 0.15 26.24 3.31
CA SER A 38 -0.80 27.05 2.53
C SER A 38 -2.25 26.77 2.91
N HIS A 39 -2.60 25.51 3.17
CA HIS A 39 -3.93 25.12 3.59
C HIS A 39 -4.28 25.71 4.97
N PHE A 40 -3.43 25.50 5.98
CA PHE A 40 -3.70 26.00 7.32
C PHE A 40 -3.66 27.53 7.43
N ALA A 41 -2.81 28.20 6.64
CA ALA A 41 -2.81 29.66 6.54
C ALA A 41 -4.15 30.23 6.02
N SER A 42 -4.89 29.48 5.20
CA SER A 42 -6.22 29.89 4.72
C SER A 42 -7.35 29.67 5.74
N LEU A 43 -7.15 28.80 6.73
CA LEU A 43 -8.21 28.36 7.64
C LEU A 43 -8.25 29.11 8.98
N SER A 44 -7.12 29.64 9.46
CA SER A 44 -7.10 30.26 10.79
C SER A 44 -6.03 31.33 10.98
N SER A 45 -6.36 32.33 11.80
CA SER A 45 -5.43 33.30 12.38
C SER A 45 -4.85 32.84 13.73
N LYS A 46 -5.24 31.67 14.26
CA LYS A 46 -4.78 31.15 15.56
C LYS A 46 -3.52 30.29 15.41
N PRO A 47 -2.63 30.30 16.42
CA PRO A 47 -1.47 29.42 16.45
C PRO A 47 -1.94 27.97 16.68
N LEU A 48 -2.02 27.20 15.60
CA LEU A 48 -2.08 25.74 15.64
C LEU A 48 -0.72 25.19 16.07
N ASP A 49 -0.68 23.97 16.61
CA ASP A 49 0.57 23.19 16.60
C ASP A 49 0.84 22.77 15.15
N VAL A 50 1.38 23.73 14.38
CA VAL A 50 1.61 23.62 12.94
C VAL A 50 2.41 22.36 12.61
N GLN A 51 3.27 21.89 13.52
CA GLN A 51 4.07 20.71 13.27
C GLN A 51 3.26 19.41 13.35
N ARG A 52 2.32 19.28 14.29
CA ARG A 52 1.43 18.12 14.35
C ARG A 52 0.51 18.09 13.14
N GLU A 53 -0.14 19.22 12.84
CA GLU A 53 -1.11 19.33 11.74
C GLU A 53 -0.45 19.08 10.37
N VAL A 54 0.78 19.58 10.15
CA VAL A 54 1.54 19.30 8.92
C VAL A 54 1.91 17.83 8.80
N ARG A 55 2.21 17.14 9.91
CA ARG A 55 2.50 15.69 9.90
C ARG A 55 1.26 14.87 9.55
N GLU A 56 0.13 15.18 10.17
CA GLU A 56 -1.15 14.51 9.90
C GLU A 56 -1.56 14.73 8.44
N PHE A 57 -1.53 15.97 7.97
CA PHE A 57 -1.74 16.30 6.55
C PHE A 57 -0.80 15.52 5.63
N GLY A 58 0.50 15.47 5.97
CA GLY A 58 1.50 14.77 5.17
C GLY A 58 1.30 13.25 5.10
N SER A 59 0.84 12.63 6.18
CA SER A 59 0.46 11.22 6.19
C SER A 59 -0.79 10.97 5.36
N ASP A 60 -1.82 11.80 5.54
CA ASP A 60 -3.07 11.69 4.77
C ASP A 60 -2.86 11.93 3.29
N PHE A 61 -2.00 12.88 2.92
CA PHE A 61 -1.53 13.08 1.55
C PHE A 61 -0.96 11.80 0.97
N LEU A 62 -0.03 11.16 1.68
CA LEU A 62 0.58 9.92 1.19
C LEU A 62 -0.45 8.79 1.08
N ARG A 63 -1.42 8.71 2.01
CA ARG A 63 -2.53 7.76 1.93
C ARG A 63 -3.39 7.99 0.68
N GLY A 64 -3.85 9.21 0.43
CA GLY A 64 -4.65 9.55 -0.75
C GLY A 64 -3.89 9.43 -2.07
N TYR A 65 -2.58 9.72 -2.06
CA TYR A 65 -1.72 9.56 -3.22
C TYR A 65 -1.55 8.09 -3.63
N ARG A 66 -1.44 7.17 -2.66
CA ARG A 66 -1.29 5.71 -2.90
C ARG A 66 -2.62 5.03 -3.19
N ASP A 67 -3.66 5.37 -2.43
CA ASP A 67 -4.94 4.68 -2.41
C ASP A 67 -6.07 5.57 -2.92
N THR A 68 -6.23 5.59 -4.24
CA THR A 68 -7.34 6.33 -4.88
C THR A 68 -8.67 5.56 -4.85
N ARG A 69 -8.74 4.39 -4.22
CA ARG A 69 -9.94 3.54 -4.21
C ARG A 69 -10.79 3.75 -2.96
N LEU A 70 -10.21 4.31 -1.90
CA LEU A 70 -10.97 4.71 -0.71
C LEU A 70 -11.86 5.91 -1.04
N LEU A 71 -13.16 5.77 -0.74
CA LEU A 71 -14.11 6.86 -0.90
C LEU A 71 -13.82 7.95 0.15
N PRO A 72 -13.93 9.25 -0.21
CA PRO A 72 -13.72 10.38 0.72
C PRO A 72 -14.64 10.39 1.95
N ASN A 73 -15.69 9.58 1.97
CA ASN A 73 -16.78 9.65 2.94
C ASN A 73 -16.49 8.93 4.27
N ALA A 74 -15.30 8.36 4.46
CA ALA A 74 -14.91 7.75 5.73
C ALA A 74 -14.29 8.81 6.65
N CYS A 75 -15.08 9.38 7.57
CA CYS A 75 -14.70 9.94 8.90
C CYS A 75 -13.42 10.80 9.11
N PHE A 76 -12.73 11.30 8.09
CA PHE A 76 -11.48 12.07 8.25
C PHE A 76 -11.64 13.51 7.73
N ASP A 77 -10.95 14.47 8.36
CA ASP A 77 -10.67 15.76 7.73
C ASP A 77 -9.87 15.46 6.45
N PRO A 78 -10.47 15.62 5.26
CA PRO A 78 -9.98 14.99 4.07
C PRO A 78 -8.91 15.84 3.37
N ALA A 79 -8.51 17.00 3.90
CA ALA A 79 -7.70 17.96 3.15
C ALA A 79 -6.38 17.37 2.63
N GLY A 80 -5.60 16.71 3.49
CA GLY A 80 -4.37 16.02 3.08
C GLY A 80 -4.67 14.90 2.08
N PHE A 81 -5.65 14.06 2.37
CA PHE A 81 -6.05 12.92 1.54
C PHE A 81 -6.51 13.34 0.13
N VAL A 82 -7.39 14.34 0.05
CA VAL A 82 -7.87 14.94 -1.20
C VAL A 82 -6.72 15.57 -1.96
N ALA A 83 -5.84 16.33 -1.29
CA ALA A 83 -4.65 16.89 -1.93
C ALA A 83 -3.76 15.79 -2.53
N GLY A 84 -3.61 14.65 -1.84
CA GLY A 84 -2.90 13.47 -2.35
C GLY A 84 -3.52 12.92 -3.63
N ILE A 85 -4.85 12.72 -3.65
CA ILE A 85 -5.59 12.26 -4.83
C ILE A 85 -5.45 13.26 -6.00
N GLU A 86 -5.67 14.54 -5.75
CA GLU A 86 -5.57 15.59 -6.77
C GLU A 86 -4.17 15.73 -7.34
N TYR A 87 -3.15 15.72 -6.47
CA TYR A 87 -1.76 15.76 -6.89
C TYR A 87 -1.43 14.54 -7.75
N ARG A 88 -1.92 13.36 -7.37
CA ARG A 88 -1.76 12.15 -8.18
C ARG A 88 -2.39 12.27 -9.57
N ASN A 89 -3.60 12.82 -9.66
CA ASN A 89 -4.29 13.01 -10.93
C ASN A 89 -3.56 14.01 -11.85
N ARG A 90 -3.00 15.07 -11.29
CA ARG A 90 -2.24 16.09 -12.05
C ARG A 90 -0.82 15.66 -12.41
N HIS A 91 -0.25 14.74 -11.64
CA HIS A 91 1.13 14.28 -11.80
C HIS A 91 1.22 12.74 -11.88
N PRO A 92 0.65 12.10 -12.92
CA PRO A 92 0.56 10.64 -13.01
C PRO A 92 1.94 9.96 -13.03
N ASN A 93 2.97 10.64 -13.53
CA ASN A 93 4.33 10.10 -13.64
C ASN A 93 5.20 10.38 -12.40
N ALA A 94 4.69 11.08 -11.38
CA ALA A 94 5.49 11.49 -10.22
C ALA A 94 5.63 10.41 -9.13
N ILE A 95 5.18 9.15 -9.36
CA ILE A 95 5.19 8.11 -8.33
C ILE A 95 6.56 7.91 -7.69
N HIS A 96 7.60 7.90 -8.53
CA HIS A 96 8.97 7.69 -8.09
C HIS A 96 9.41 8.82 -7.15
N GLN A 97 9.28 10.06 -7.62
CA GLN A 97 9.66 11.25 -6.87
C GLN A 97 8.91 11.34 -5.53
N VAL A 98 7.60 11.12 -5.54
CA VAL A 98 6.79 11.23 -4.32
C VAL A 98 7.15 10.14 -3.32
N LEU A 99 7.14 8.86 -3.72
CA LEU A 99 7.40 7.77 -2.77
C LEU A 99 8.83 7.79 -2.23
N THR A 100 9.83 8.11 -3.07
CA THR A 100 11.22 8.24 -2.61
C THR A 100 11.42 9.44 -1.67
N SER A 101 10.68 10.54 -1.86
CA SER A 101 10.68 11.67 -0.92
C SER A 101 10.12 11.29 0.45
N TYR A 102 9.24 10.29 0.51
CA TYR A 102 8.75 9.67 1.76
C TYR A 102 9.66 8.51 2.24
N GLY A 103 10.84 8.33 1.65
CA GLY A 103 11.83 7.33 2.06
C GLY A 103 11.56 5.92 1.55
N TYR A 104 10.61 5.73 0.63
CA TYR A 104 10.43 4.42 0.00
C TYR A 104 11.59 4.12 -0.95
N THR A 105 11.95 2.84 -1.05
CA THR A 105 13.04 2.37 -1.92
C THR A 105 12.46 1.56 -3.09
N PRO A 106 12.85 1.83 -4.35
CA PRO A 106 12.41 1.04 -5.48
C PRO A 106 12.99 -0.37 -5.39
N ALA A 107 12.16 -1.40 -5.57
CA ALA A 107 12.60 -2.77 -5.45
C ALA A 107 11.74 -3.74 -6.26
N THR A 108 12.27 -4.95 -6.44
CA THR A 108 11.60 -6.08 -7.08
C THR A 108 11.78 -7.32 -6.22
N TYR A 109 10.70 -8.05 -5.96
CA TYR A 109 10.74 -9.26 -5.14
C TYR A 109 9.87 -10.36 -5.73
N ASP A 110 10.33 -11.60 -5.58
CA ASP A 110 9.53 -12.79 -5.77
C ASP A 110 9.00 -13.28 -4.43
N GLY A 111 7.79 -13.85 -4.41
CA GLY A 111 7.20 -14.34 -3.19
C GLY A 111 5.77 -14.84 -3.33
N VAL A 112 5.07 -14.93 -2.20
CA VAL A 112 3.67 -15.33 -2.12
C VAL A 112 2.83 -14.14 -1.68
N TRP A 113 1.87 -13.75 -2.52
CA TRP A 113 0.84 -12.79 -2.14
C TRP A 113 -0.39 -13.54 -1.63
N ILE A 114 -0.82 -13.21 -0.43
CA ILE A 114 -2.02 -13.70 0.24
C ILE A 114 -3.02 -12.54 0.31
N THR A 115 -4.26 -12.78 -0.11
CA THR A 115 -5.32 -11.79 -0.03
C THR A 115 -6.63 -12.39 0.51
N GLY A 116 -7.44 -11.56 1.16
CA GLY A 116 -8.77 -11.86 1.68
C GLY A 116 -9.45 -10.60 2.21
N PHE A 117 -10.53 -10.76 2.98
CA PHE A 117 -11.15 -9.62 3.68
C PHE A 117 -10.13 -8.97 4.63
N GLU A 118 -9.86 -7.67 4.45
CA GLU A 118 -8.88 -6.88 5.23
C GLU A 118 -7.45 -7.45 5.27
N VAL A 119 -7.13 -8.35 4.33
CA VAL A 119 -5.82 -8.99 4.22
C VAL A 119 -5.24 -8.76 2.83
N SER A 120 -4.06 -8.16 2.79
CA SER A 120 -3.20 -8.11 1.61
C SER A 120 -1.75 -8.20 2.07
N VAL A 121 -1.23 -9.43 2.18
CA VAL A 121 0.07 -9.71 2.76
C VAL A 121 0.96 -10.36 1.71
N PHE A 122 2.17 -9.83 1.52
CA PHE A 122 3.20 -10.40 0.67
C PHE A 122 4.31 -10.98 1.54
N LYS A 123 4.58 -12.27 1.39
CA LYS A 123 5.76 -12.93 1.97
C LYS A 123 6.85 -13.03 0.88
N PRO A 124 7.95 -12.28 0.98
CA PRO A 124 9.10 -12.44 0.10
C PRO A 124 9.71 -13.85 0.22
N ASP A 125 10.29 -14.37 -0.85
CA ASP A 125 10.97 -15.69 -0.83
C ASP A 125 12.17 -15.74 0.12
N ASN A 126 12.85 -14.60 0.32
CA ASN A 126 13.98 -14.48 1.26
C ASN A 126 13.55 -14.22 2.71
N ALA A 127 12.25 -14.10 3.00
CA ALA A 127 11.75 -13.91 4.36
C ALA A 127 11.68 -15.27 5.09
N PRO A 128 12.42 -15.45 6.20
CA PRO A 128 12.50 -16.74 6.88
C PRO A 128 11.16 -17.15 7.49
N ASN A 129 10.38 -16.20 8.00
CA ASN A 129 9.11 -16.46 8.67
C ASN A 129 7.97 -15.61 8.10
N PHE A 130 6.73 -16.05 8.30
CA PHE A 130 5.54 -15.28 7.91
C PHE A 130 5.37 -13.97 8.69
N LYS A 131 5.91 -13.87 9.92
CA LYS A 131 5.93 -12.61 10.68
C LYS A 131 6.74 -11.50 9.99
N ASP A 132 7.63 -11.88 9.08
CA ASP A 132 8.47 -10.96 8.31
C ASP A 132 7.79 -10.55 6.99
N SER A 133 6.52 -10.92 6.79
CA SER A 133 5.74 -10.55 5.61
C SER A 133 5.35 -9.07 5.62
N TRP A 134 5.15 -8.50 4.45
CA TRP A 134 4.84 -7.09 4.26
C TRP A 134 3.37 -6.91 3.90
N TRP A 135 2.81 -5.74 4.21
CA TRP A 135 1.53 -5.35 3.65
C TRP A 135 1.71 -5.03 2.17
N LEU A 136 0.88 -5.58 1.29
CA LEU A 136 0.93 -5.30 -0.14
C LEU A 136 -0.18 -4.34 -0.53
N SER A 137 0.20 -3.10 -0.82
CA SER A 137 -0.67 -2.08 -1.40
C SER A 137 -0.52 -2.10 -2.92
N VAL A 138 -1.62 -2.00 -3.65
CA VAL A 138 -1.63 -2.02 -5.10
C VAL A 138 -1.91 -0.60 -5.60
N SER A 139 -0.93 0.04 -6.23
CA SER A 139 -1.11 1.38 -6.79
C SER A 139 -2.15 1.40 -7.91
N ARG A 140 -2.69 2.59 -8.21
CA ARG A 140 -3.72 2.77 -9.25
C ARG A 140 -3.31 2.28 -10.63
N GLU A 141 -2.09 2.56 -11.08
CA GLU A 141 -1.57 2.09 -12.37
C GLU A 141 -0.97 0.69 -12.34
N CYS A 142 -1.14 -0.04 -11.22
CA CYS A 142 -0.55 -1.35 -11.10
C CYS A 142 -1.10 -2.30 -12.17
N LYS A 143 -0.20 -2.82 -12.99
CA LYS A 143 -0.53 -3.86 -13.97
C LYS A 143 -0.45 -5.22 -13.31
N GLU A 144 -1.59 -5.88 -13.18
CA GLU A 144 -1.69 -7.27 -12.74
C GLU A 144 -1.73 -8.20 -13.96
N ASP A 145 -0.80 -9.15 -14.04
CA ASP A 145 -0.68 -10.07 -15.19
C ASP A 145 -0.56 -11.53 -14.73
N ARG A 146 -1.28 -12.44 -15.39
CA ARG A 146 -1.19 -13.91 -15.22
C ARG A 146 -1.29 -14.42 -13.77
N LEU A 147 -2.09 -13.77 -12.92
CA LEU A 147 -2.29 -14.22 -11.54
C LEU A 147 -3.08 -15.52 -11.48
N LYS A 148 -2.46 -16.58 -10.93
CA LYS A 148 -3.12 -17.88 -10.69
C LYS A 148 -3.39 -18.05 -9.20
N TRP A 149 -4.55 -17.59 -8.77
CA TRP A 149 -5.00 -17.70 -7.38
C TRP A 149 -5.32 -19.16 -7.02
N LYS A 150 -4.87 -19.58 -5.84
CA LYS A 150 -5.19 -20.86 -5.22
C LYS A 150 -5.86 -20.62 -3.87
N PRO A 151 -6.80 -21.48 -3.44
CA PRO A 151 -7.29 -21.46 -2.07
C PRO A 151 -6.11 -21.62 -1.10
N MET A 152 -6.17 -20.95 0.06
CA MET A 152 -5.21 -21.23 1.12
C MET A 152 -5.29 -22.71 1.54
N PRO A 153 -4.16 -23.40 1.75
CA PRO A 153 -4.17 -24.78 2.24
C PRO A 153 -4.91 -24.88 3.57
N SER A 154 -5.75 -25.90 3.71
CA SER A 154 -6.43 -26.20 4.98
C SER A 154 -5.39 -26.42 6.09
N GLY A 155 -5.55 -25.72 7.22
CA GLY A 155 -4.64 -25.81 8.38
C GLY A 155 -3.47 -24.82 8.40
N LEU A 156 -3.20 -24.10 7.31
CA LEU A 156 -2.40 -22.87 7.39
C LEU A 156 -3.31 -21.75 7.88
N ASN A 157 -3.33 -21.54 9.20
CA ASN A 157 -3.85 -20.29 9.74
C ASN A 157 -3.09 -19.17 9.02
N ALA A 158 -3.80 -18.33 8.27
CA ALA A 158 -3.24 -17.04 7.91
C ALA A 158 -2.73 -16.40 9.22
N PRO A 159 -1.58 -15.71 9.23
CA PRO A 159 -0.91 -15.24 10.44
C PRO A 159 -1.70 -14.20 11.26
N LEU A 160 -3.00 -14.02 11.00
CA LEU A 160 -3.89 -13.04 11.59
C LEU A 160 -4.99 -13.66 12.46
N SER A 161 -5.10 -14.99 12.56
CA SER A 161 -6.13 -15.63 13.38
C SER A 161 -5.56 -16.69 14.32
N ASP A 162 -5.03 -16.25 15.47
CA ASP A 162 -5.15 -17.08 16.68
C ASP A 162 -6.63 -17.21 17.12
N ASN A 163 -7.53 -16.39 16.55
CA ASN A 163 -8.98 -16.52 16.71
C ASN A 163 -9.59 -17.55 15.76
N LYS A 164 -9.77 -18.77 16.29
CA LYS A 164 -10.38 -19.98 15.71
C LYS A 164 -11.85 -19.88 15.24
N GLN A 165 -12.39 -18.74 14.86
CA GLN A 165 -13.80 -18.66 14.42
C GLN A 165 -13.98 -17.75 13.21
N ILE A 166 -13.64 -18.28 12.02
CA ILE A 166 -14.27 -17.77 10.80
C ILE A 166 -15.72 -18.27 10.86
N LEU A 167 -16.65 -17.37 11.16
CA LEU A 167 -18.08 -17.66 11.18
C LEU A 167 -18.50 -18.23 9.82
N PRO A 168 -19.15 -19.40 9.76
CA PRO A 168 -19.67 -19.93 8.49
C PRO A 168 -20.68 -18.95 7.91
N GLY A 169 -20.39 -18.42 6.70
CA GLY A 169 -21.29 -17.53 5.97
C GLY A 169 -20.80 -16.10 5.77
N MET A 170 -19.69 -15.69 6.39
CA MET A 170 -19.02 -14.42 6.08
C MET A 170 -17.58 -14.68 5.63
N GLY A 171 -17.23 -14.23 4.43
CA GLY A 171 -15.83 -14.02 4.06
C GLY A 171 -15.37 -14.80 2.85
N ASN A 172 -14.88 -14.06 1.85
CA ASN A 172 -14.08 -14.62 0.77
C ASN A 172 -12.95 -15.47 1.38
N PRO A 173 -12.82 -16.77 1.01
CA PRO A 173 -11.72 -17.58 1.50
C PRO A 173 -10.41 -16.90 1.14
N HIS A 174 -9.49 -16.82 2.11
CA HIS A 174 -8.14 -16.35 1.82
C HIS A 174 -7.59 -17.16 0.63
N ARG A 175 -6.99 -16.45 -0.30
CA ARG A 175 -6.37 -17.03 -1.49
C ARG A 175 -4.95 -16.54 -1.60
N HIS A 176 -4.10 -17.33 -2.24
CA HIS A 176 -2.72 -16.99 -2.44
C HIS A 176 -2.28 -17.23 -3.88
N CYS A 177 -1.26 -16.50 -4.32
CA CYS A 177 -0.60 -16.74 -5.60
C CYS A 177 0.90 -16.45 -5.47
N ARG A 178 1.73 -17.14 -6.27
CA ARG A 178 3.14 -16.80 -6.41
C ARG A 178 3.28 -15.68 -7.43
N VAL A 179 3.97 -14.62 -7.03
CA VAL A 179 4.08 -13.39 -7.81
C VAL A 179 5.48 -12.82 -7.75
N ARG A 180 5.82 -12.08 -8.81
CA ARG A 180 6.87 -11.08 -8.84
C ARG A 180 6.21 -9.71 -8.70
N ILE A 181 6.63 -8.95 -7.72
CA ILE A 181 6.17 -7.57 -7.51
C ILE A 181 7.29 -6.60 -7.89
N HIS A 182 6.92 -5.52 -8.57
CA HIS A 182 7.77 -4.36 -8.80
C HIS A 182 7.08 -3.14 -8.18
N GLY A 183 7.86 -2.28 -7.55
CA GLY A 183 7.31 -1.11 -6.87
C GLY A 183 8.27 -0.58 -5.83
N TYR A 184 7.70 -0.19 -4.69
CA TYR A 184 8.40 0.58 -3.67
C TYR A 184 8.22 -0.03 -2.29
N LEU A 185 9.32 -0.34 -1.62
CA LEU A 185 9.34 -0.83 -0.25
C LEU A 185 9.46 0.35 0.72
N SER A 186 8.52 0.46 1.64
CA SER A 186 8.53 1.47 2.70
C SER A 186 9.69 1.26 3.70
N PRO A 187 10.11 2.32 4.42
CA PRO A 187 10.88 2.17 5.65
C PRO A 187 10.17 1.28 6.67
N LYS A 188 10.92 0.75 7.65
CA LYS A 188 10.36 -0.08 8.72
C LYS A 188 9.29 0.68 9.51
N GLY A 189 8.22 -0.01 9.86
CA GLY A 189 7.00 0.58 10.40
C GLY A 189 5.97 -0.44 10.89
N LYS A 190 4.68 -0.06 10.82
CA LYS A 190 3.53 -0.84 11.26
C LYS A 190 2.39 -0.67 10.26
N TYR A 191 2.31 -1.51 9.24
CA TYR A 191 1.39 -1.36 8.12
C TYR A 191 0.27 -2.40 8.13
N GLY A 192 -0.75 -2.17 7.30
CA GLY A 192 -1.95 -2.99 7.19
C GLY A 192 -3.03 -2.64 8.20
N HIS A 193 -4.19 -3.30 8.09
CA HIS A 193 -5.40 -2.98 8.85
C HIS A 193 -5.18 -2.90 10.38
N LEU A 194 -4.28 -3.73 10.93
CA LEU A 194 -3.95 -3.79 12.36
C LEU A 194 -2.48 -3.43 12.66
N GLY A 195 -1.73 -2.91 11.68
CA GLY A 195 -0.35 -2.47 11.89
C GLY A 195 0.66 -3.60 12.19
N PHE A 196 0.36 -4.85 11.81
CA PHE A 196 1.20 -6.01 12.12
C PHE A 196 2.37 -6.22 11.16
N ASN A 197 2.38 -5.57 10.00
CA ASN A 197 3.44 -5.76 9.02
C ASN A 197 4.56 -4.74 9.21
N PRO A 198 5.84 -5.17 9.29
CA PRO A 198 6.99 -4.26 9.48
C PRO A 198 7.23 -3.35 8.28
N HIS A 199 6.73 -3.71 7.11
CA HIS A 199 6.81 -2.92 5.89
C HIS A 199 5.48 -2.97 5.13
N GLU A 200 5.20 -1.91 4.39
CA GLU A 200 4.36 -1.92 3.21
C GLU A 200 5.24 -2.00 1.95
N PHE A 201 4.76 -2.73 0.96
CA PHE A 201 5.21 -2.65 -0.42
C PHE A 201 4.09 -2.06 -1.30
N VAL A 202 4.36 -0.96 -1.98
CA VAL A 202 3.43 -0.34 -2.94
C VAL A 202 3.77 -0.85 -4.35
N ALA A 203 2.99 -1.81 -4.84
CA ALA A 203 3.20 -2.41 -6.14
C ALA A 203 2.71 -1.52 -7.29
N THR A 204 3.55 -1.38 -8.31
CA THR A 204 3.26 -0.76 -9.62
C THR A 204 3.17 -1.79 -10.74
N ARG A 205 3.61 -3.02 -10.49
CA ARG A 205 3.36 -4.18 -11.34
C ARG A 205 3.37 -5.45 -10.51
N ILE A 206 2.45 -6.36 -10.79
CA ILE A 206 2.39 -7.69 -10.19
C ILE A 206 2.25 -8.70 -11.33
N ALA A 207 3.21 -9.62 -11.44
CA ALA A 207 3.18 -10.68 -12.43
C ALA A 207 3.13 -12.03 -11.74
N GLY A 208 2.18 -12.89 -12.12
CA GLY A 208 2.16 -14.29 -11.68
C GLY A 208 3.36 -15.03 -12.22
N THR A 209 4.10 -15.73 -11.37
CA THR A 209 5.33 -16.43 -11.80
C THR A 209 5.07 -17.81 -12.37
N GLY A 210 3.82 -18.29 -12.37
CA GLY A 210 3.51 -19.70 -12.68
C GLY A 210 4.21 -20.65 -11.70
N GLN A 211 3.90 -21.95 -11.76
CA GLN A 211 4.57 -22.94 -10.92
C GLN A 211 5.97 -23.24 -11.47
N LEU A 212 6.99 -22.92 -10.67
CA LEU A 212 8.32 -23.54 -10.54
C LEU A 212 9.08 -23.87 -11.85
N ARG A 213 10.04 -23.01 -12.21
CA ARG A 213 11.29 -23.54 -12.78
C ARG A 213 11.98 -24.31 -11.65
N THR A 214 11.83 -25.63 -11.64
CA THR A 214 12.71 -26.56 -10.89
C THR A 214 14.11 -26.67 -11.50
N ASP A 215 14.43 -25.85 -12.50
CA ASP A 215 15.73 -25.88 -13.16
C ASP A 215 16.53 -24.65 -12.73
N ALA A 216 17.08 -24.72 -11.52
CA ALA A 216 18.23 -23.94 -11.14
C ALA A 216 19.45 -24.41 -11.96
N LYS A 217 19.50 -23.98 -13.23
CA LYS A 217 20.72 -23.94 -14.06
C LYS A 217 20.49 -23.01 -15.26
N GLN A 218 20.72 -21.72 -15.04
CA GLN A 218 21.29 -20.74 -15.99
C GLN A 218 21.10 -19.35 -15.38
N ALA A 219 22.12 -18.82 -14.70
CA ALA A 219 23.20 -18.02 -15.30
C ALA A 219 22.77 -16.57 -15.56
N SER A 220 22.98 -15.74 -14.54
CA SER A 220 23.60 -14.41 -14.61
C SER A 220 23.63 -13.74 -15.99
N HIS A 221 22.61 -12.97 -16.38
CA HIS A 221 22.76 -12.01 -17.49
C HIS A 221 21.94 -10.74 -17.22
N GLY A 222 22.67 -9.65 -16.96
CA GLY A 222 22.39 -8.29 -17.40
C GLY A 222 21.07 -7.64 -16.97
N TYR A 223 21.10 -6.89 -15.87
CA TYR A 223 20.19 -5.76 -15.68
C TYR A 223 20.52 -4.69 -16.75
N ARG A 224 19.62 -4.43 -17.71
CA ARG A 224 19.68 -3.24 -18.58
C ARG A 224 18.98 -2.09 -17.84
N SER A 225 19.68 -0.96 -17.68
CA SER A 225 19.09 0.25 -17.09
C SER A 225 18.01 0.82 -18.01
N TYR A 226 16.99 1.43 -17.40
CA TYR A 226 15.83 2.00 -18.07
C TYR A 226 16.07 3.50 -18.22
N ASP A 227 17.00 3.83 -19.11
CA ASP A 227 17.37 5.19 -19.46
C ASP A 227 17.27 5.18 -20.97
N GLY A 228 16.30 5.89 -21.56
CA GLY A 228 15.98 5.85 -22.98
C GLY A 228 17.06 6.43 -23.90
N GLN A 229 18.33 6.07 -23.72
CA GLN A 229 19.40 6.39 -24.64
C GLN A 229 19.45 5.35 -25.77
N PRO A 230 19.59 5.78 -27.03
CA PRO A 230 19.84 4.87 -28.13
C PRO A 230 21.16 4.14 -27.92
N ALA A 231 21.21 2.88 -28.33
CA ALA A 231 22.44 2.08 -28.30
C ALA A 231 23.56 2.79 -29.08
N PRO A 232 24.82 2.77 -28.59
CA PRO A 232 25.93 3.25 -29.38
C PRO A 232 25.98 2.43 -30.67
N THR A 233 26.02 3.13 -31.80
CA THR A 233 26.34 2.53 -33.07
C THR A 233 27.83 2.22 -33.02
N ASP A 234 28.17 0.93 -33.12
CA ASP A 234 29.55 0.50 -33.23
C ASP A 234 30.14 1.19 -34.48
N GLY A 235 31.18 1.97 -34.26
CA GLY A 235 31.97 2.58 -35.32
C GLY A 235 32.76 1.51 -36.05
N ASP A 236 32.68 1.57 -37.38
CA ASP A 236 33.54 0.82 -38.28
C ASP A 236 35.02 1.23 -38.08
N ASP A 237 35.86 0.24 -37.80
CA ASP A 237 37.29 0.21 -38.15
C ASP A 237 37.58 -1.14 -38.86
#